data_AF-A0A2M7UM18-F1
#
_entry.id   AF-A0A2M7UM18-F1
#
_cell.length_a   1.000
_cell.length_b   1.000
_cell.length_c   1.000
_cell.angle_alpha   90.00
_cell.angle_beta   90.00
_cell.angle_gamma   90.00
#
_symmetry.space_group_name_H-M   'P 1'
#
loop_
_entity.id
_entity.type
_entity.pdbx_description
1 polymer ?
#
loop_
_entity_poly.entity_id
_entity_poly.type
_entity_poly.pdbx_seq_one_letter_code
_entity_poly.pdbx_strand_id
1 'polypeptide(L)'
;MNLSESKNKQKWSTKCNCYLVCKKCKFIISQFEKCHKCKHESNQSYFPSTINVVLNVLQKNYQNSNSKEQEIAVIVFFCILAELLSKNLLVELMVNLKLPSNIQNKLLLDNKEFDKRRDLFKTITNQSFEKVIEGIDKENQYKNLLVLFRRIYKQRNKLIHSGTVYGFKDKDCKECVDQIPVLINMYVALHNNIIAKK
;
A
#
# COMPACT_ATOMS: atom_id res chain seq x y z
N MET A 1 11.31 -11.56 6.17
CA MET A 1 10.53 -12.19 7.27
C MET A 1 9.27 -12.78 6.67
N ASN A 2 9.16 -14.10 6.57
CA ASN A 2 8.00 -14.79 5.98
C ASN A 2 6.76 -14.57 6.85
N LEU A 3 5.74 -13.95 6.28
CA LEU A 3 4.44 -13.69 6.93
C LEU A 3 3.38 -14.76 6.62
N SER A 4 3.75 -15.77 5.82
CA SER A 4 2.90 -16.84 5.30
C SER A 4 2.76 -18.07 6.22
N GLU A 5 3.65 -18.25 7.19
CA GLU A 5 3.73 -19.51 7.98
C GLU A 5 3.04 -19.48 9.34
N SER A 6 2.10 -18.57 9.55
CA SER A 6 1.37 -18.61 10.81
C SER A 6 0.01 -17.96 10.70
N LYS A 7 -0.99 -18.67 11.23
CA LYS A 7 -2.11 -18.07 11.97
C LYS A 7 -1.56 -17.29 13.18
N ASN A 8 -0.57 -16.41 12.97
CA ASN A 8 0.13 -15.72 14.04
C ASN A 8 -0.81 -14.71 14.66
N LYS A 9 -0.86 -14.73 15.98
CA LYS A 9 -1.65 -13.81 16.82
C LYS A 9 -1.21 -12.34 16.67
N GLN A 10 -0.06 -12.08 16.07
CA GLN A 10 0.44 -10.71 15.92
C GLN A 10 -0.34 -9.98 14.84
N LYS A 11 -0.96 -8.85 15.21
CA LYS A 11 -1.73 -8.02 14.29
C LYS A 11 -0.81 -7.36 13.26
N TRP A 12 -1.16 -7.40 11.98
CA TRP A 12 -0.39 -6.69 10.94
C TRP A 12 -0.34 -5.17 11.20
N SER A 13 -1.40 -4.62 11.80
CA SER A 13 -1.43 -3.22 12.26
C SER A 13 -0.32 -2.90 13.27
N THR A 14 0.05 -3.83 14.15
CA THR A 14 1.18 -3.63 15.08
C THR A 14 2.50 -3.48 14.33
N LYS A 15 2.68 -4.20 13.21
CA LYS A 15 3.87 -4.07 12.36
C LYS A 15 3.89 -2.73 11.62
N CYS A 16 2.74 -2.23 11.18
CA CYS A 16 2.65 -0.89 10.59
C CYS A 16 3.06 0.23 11.54
N ASN A 17 2.75 0.10 12.84
CA ASN A 17 3.15 1.07 13.85
C ASN A 17 4.67 1.15 14.07
N CYS A 18 5.43 0.18 13.56
CA CYS A 18 6.89 0.20 13.65
C CYS A 18 7.54 1.10 12.59
N TYR A 19 6.77 1.59 11.61
CA TYR A 19 7.28 2.53 10.60
C TYR A 19 7.16 3.96 11.09
N LEU A 20 8.31 4.59 11.29
CA LEU A 20 8.42 5.95 11.82
C LEU A 20 9.01 6.87 10.76
N VAL A 21 8.45 8.06 10.61
CA VAL A 21 8.96 9.09 9.70
C VAL A 21 9.91 10.04 10.43
N CYS A 22 11.09 10.24 9.86
CA CYS A 22 12.06 11.19 10.39
C CYS A 22 11.58 12.64 10.21
N LYS A 23 11.55 13.43 11.28
CA LYS A 23 11.12 14.83 11.24
C LYS A 23 11.98 15.71 10.32
N LYS A 24 13.29 15.44 10.23
CA LYS A 24 14.25 16.23 9.47
C LYS A 24 14.27 15.90 7.98
N CYS A 25 14.54 14.64 7.64
CA CYS A 25 14.72 14.21 6.25
C CYS A 25 13.52 13.49 5.66
N LYS A 26 12.44 13.28 6.43
CA LYS A 26 11.23 12.55 6.01
C LYS A 26 11.47 11.10 5.59
N PHE A 27 12.65 10.55 5.86
CA PHE A 27 12.95 9.14 5.63
C PHE A 27 12.18 8.28 6.63
N ILE A 28 11.57 7.20 6.14
CA ILE A 28 10.84 6.22 6.92
C ILE A 28 11.78 5.10 7.33
N ILE A 29 11.80 4.79 8.61
CA ILE A 29 12.58 3.71 9.20
C ILE A 29 11.66 2.73 9.92
N SER A 30 12.03 1.46 9.92
CA SER A 30 11.37 0.42 10.72
C SER A 30 12.14 0.26 12.04
N GLN A 31 11.44 0.24 13.19
CA GLN A 31 11.95 -0.20 14.49
C GLN A 31 13.03 0.65 15.19
N PHE A 32 13.54 1.73 14.58
CA PHE A 32 14.55 2.59 15.20
C PHE A 32 13.97 3.95 15.58
N GLU A 33 14.32 4.45 16.78
CA GLU A 33 13.97 5.81 17.19
C GLU A 33 14.87 6.86 16.52
N LYS A 34 16.06 6.49 16.07
CA LYS A 34 16.99 7.40 15.37
C LYS A 34 17.09 7.04 13.88
N CYS A 35 16.89 8.04 13.03
CA CYS A 35 17.02 7.90 11.59
C CYS A 35 18.45 7.53 11.21
N HIS A 36 18.65 6.38 10.56
CA HIS A 36 20.00 5.97 10.16
C HIS A 36 20.62 6.93 9.13
N LYS A 37 19.79 7.66 8.36
CA LYS A 37 20.22 8.63 7.36
C LYS A 37 20.76 9.93 7.94
N CYS A 38 20.07 10.53 8.93
CA CYS A 38 20.45 11.85 9.47
C CYS A 38 20.63 11.89 10.99
N LYS A 39 20.57 10.74 11.67
CA LYS A 39 20.71 10.52 13.12
C LYS A 39 19.71 11.25 14.03
N HIS A 40 18.73 11.97 13.46
CA HIS A 40 17.68 12.64 14.22
C HIS A 40 16.58 11.68 14.64
N GLU A 41 15.87 12.03 15.70
CA GLU A 41 14.74 11.26 16.19
C GLU A 41 13.62 11.13 15.16
N SER A 42 12.99 9.97 15.16
CA SER A 42 11.81 9.59 14.40
C SER A 42 10.81 9.06 15.41
N ASN A 43 9.79 9.87 15.72
CA ASN A 43 8.77 9.56 16.72
C ASN A 43 7.35 9.70 16.19
N GLN A 44 7.20 9.94 14.89
CA GLN A 44 5.90 10.05 14.25
C GLN A 44 5.63 8.79 13.43
N SER A 45 4.51 8.11 13.73
CA SER A 45 4.03 6.98 12.91
C SER A 45 3.83 7.44 11.46
N TYR A 46 4.33 6.64 10.52
CA TYR A 46 4.17 6.91 9.10
C TYR A 46 2.76 6.60 8.62
N PHE A 47 2.25 5.40 8.93
CA PHE A 47 0.93 5.00 8.45
C PHE A 47 -0.20 5.63 9.27
N PRO A 48 -1.24 6.17 8.62
CA PRO A 48 -2.42 6.67 9.32
C PRO A 48 -3.24 5.51 9.88
N SER A 49 -4.03 5.79 10.92
CA SER A 49 -4.87 4.79 11.62
C SER A 49 -5.83 4.04 10.70
N THR A 50 -6.29 4.65 9.61
CA THR A 50 -7.13 4.00 8.59
C THR A 50 -6.48 2.76 7.98
N ILE A 51 -5.15 2.78 7.76
CA ILE A 51 -4.41 1.61 7.26
C ILE A 51 -4.48 0.46 8.27
N ASN A 52 -4.35 0.77 9.57
CA ASN A 52 -4.46 -0.22 10.63
C ASN A 52 -5.87 -0.83 10.70
N VAL A 53 -6.92 -0.04 10.49
CA VAL A 53 -8.30 -0.54 10.43
C VAL A 53 -8.47 -1.54 9.30
N VAL A 54 -8.04 -1.19 8.08
CA VAL A 54 -8.16 -2.09 6.91
C VAL A 54 -7.36 -3.37 7.12
N LEU A 55 -6.13 -3.28 7.64
CA LEU A 55 -5.31 -4.46 7.95
C LEU A 55 -5.97 -5.38 8.99
N ASN A 56 -6.58 -4.81 10.03
CA ASN A 56 -7.28 -5.60 11.05
C ASN A 56 -8.52 -6.30 10.47
N VAL A 57 -9.29 -5.62 9.62
CA VAL A 57 -10.47 -6.21 8.97
C VAL A 57 -10.03 -7.31 8.00
N LEU A 58 -9.00 -7.08 7.20
CA LEU A 58 -8.43 -8.08 6.29
C LEU A 58 -7.96 -9.32 7.08
N GLN A 59 -7.21 -9.12 8.15
CA GLN A 59 -6.71 -10.20 9.00
C GLN A 59 -7.85 -10.99 9.65
N LYS A 60 -8.87 -10.29 10.17
CA LYS A 60 -10.04 -10.92 10.79
C LYS A 60 -10.81 -11.78 9.79
N ASN A 61 -11.00 -11.30 8.56
CA ASN A 61 -11.69 -12.09 7.53
C ASN A 61 -10.87 -13.30 7.11
N TYR A 62 -9.55 -13.17 6.98
CA TYR A 62 -8.68 -14.28 6.64
C TYR A 62 -8.60 -15.34 7.76
N GLN A 63 -8.51 -14.92 9.02
CA GLN A 63 -8.46 -15.86 10.15
C GLN A 63 -9.76 -16.65 10.33
N ASN A 64 -10.89 -16.05 9.94
CA ASN A 64 -12.20 -16.67 10.03
C ASN A 64 -12.65 -17.28 8.71
N SER A 65 -11.82 -17.30 7.66
CA SER A 65 -12.21 -17.70 6.30
C SER A 65 -12.67 -19.15 6.24
N ASN A 66 -13.95 -19.35 6.51
CA ASN A 66 -14.68 -20.61 6.41
C ASN A 66 -15.72 -20.56 5.29
N SER A 67 -15.89 -19.39 4.66
CA SER A 67 -16.83 -19.16 3.58
C SER A 67 -16.18 -18.42 2.41
N LYS A 68 -16.75 -18.58 1.21
CA LYS A 68 -16.27 -17.87 0.03
C LYS A 68 -16.43 -16.37 0.19
N GLU A 69 -17.49 -15.87 0.82
CA GLU A 69 -17.74 -14.46 1.10
C GLU A 69 -16.59 -13.81 1.87
N GLN A 70 -15.98 -14.52 2.82
CA GLN A 70 -14.84 -14.02 3.57
C GLN A 70 -13.57 -13.99 2.72
N GLU A 71 -13.36 -14.99 1.84
CA GLU A 71 -12.27 -14.95 0.86
C GLU A 71 -12.42 -13.74 -0.08
N ILE A 72 -13.66 -13.46 -0.56
CA ILE A 72 -13.97 -12.25 -1.32
C ILE A 72 -13.60 -11.00 -0.52
N ALA A 73 -14.05 -10.94 0.74
CA ALA A 73 -13.79 -9.79 1.59
C ALA A 73 -12.29 -9.53 1.75
N VAL A 74 -11.48 -10.56 1.99
CA VAL A 74 -10.01 -10.44 2.06
C VAL A 74 -9.44 -9.81 0.80
N ILE A 75 -9.87 -10.28 -0.37
CA ILE A 75 -9.39 -9.79 -1.67
C ILE A 75 -9.82 -8.33 -1.92
N VAL A 76 -11.06 -7.99 -1.57
CA VAL A 76 -11.57 -6.62 -1.66
C VAL A 76 -10.80 -5.69 -0.73
N PHE A 77 -10.57 -6.10 0.53
CA PHE A 77 -9.80 -5.30 1.49
C PHE A 77 -8.32 -5.18 1.10
N PHE A 78 -7.74 -6.18 0.44
CA PHE A 78 -6.40 -6.06 -0.15
C PHE A 78 -6.36 -4.98 -1.24
N CYS A 79 -7.37 -4.92 -2.11
CA CYS A 79 -7.50 -3.85 -3.10
C CYS A 79 -7.61 -2.47 -2.45
N ILE A 80 -8.48 -2.35 -1.44
CA ILE A 80 -8.69 -1.11 -0.68
C ILE A 80 -7.40 -0.67 0.01
N LEU A 81 -6.63 -1.61 0.59
CA LEU A 81 -5.34 -1.32 1.21
C LEU A 81 -4.37 -0.69 0.22
N ALA A 82 -4.19 -1.30 -0.95
CA ALA A 82 -3.30 -0.76 -1.98
C ALA A 82 -3.76 0.62 -2.49
N GLU A 83 -5.07 0.82 -2.64
CA GLU A 83 -5.67 2.09 -3.02
C GLU A 83 -5.41 3.18 -1.98
N LEU A 84 -5.57 2.88 -0.69
CA LEU A 84 -5.30 3.81 0.39
C LEU A 84 -3.82 4.17 0.47
N LEU A 85 -2.93 3.19 0.33
CA LEU A 85 -1.48 3.43 0.30
C LEU A 85 -1.09 4.32 -0.89
N SER A 86 -1.65 4.06 -2.08
CA SER A 86 -1.47 4.90 -3.27
C SER A 86 -1.94 6.33 -3.04
N LYS A 87 -3.14 6.49 -2.47
CA LYS A 87 -3.71 7.81 -2.15
C LYS A 87 -2.82 8.56 -1.16
N ASN A 88 -2.37 7.91 -0.08
CA ASN A 88 -1.53 8.54 0.93
C ASN A 88 -0.20 9.01 0.34
N LEU A 89 0.46 8.18 -0.48
CA LEU A 89 1.69 8.56 -1.18
C LEU A 89 1.48 9.82 -2.05
N LEU A 90 0.37 9.87 -2.81
CA LEU A 90 0.05 11.03 -3.65
C LEU A 90 -0.24 12.28 -2.82
N VAL A 91 -0.98 12.16 -1.71
CA VAL A 91 -1.21 13.29 -0.79
C VAL A 91 0.13 13.83 -0.29
N GLU A 92 1.02 12.96 0.18
CA GLU A 92 2.32 13.39 0.71
C GLU A 92 3.21 14.02 -0.37
N LEU A 93 3.21 13.47 -1.59
CA LEU A 93 3.88 14.06 -2.74
C LEU A 93 3.37 15.49 -3.02
N MET A 94 2.05 15.66 -3.10
CA MET A 94 1.45 16.97 -3.38
C MET A 94 1.68 17.98 -2.26
N VAL A 95 1.65 17.54 -1.00
CA VAL A 95 2.02 18.37 0.16
C VAL A 95 3.48 18.79 0.08
N ASN A 96 4.39 17.89 -0.29
CA ASN A 96 5.81 18.21 -0.46
C ASN A 96 6.05 19.23 -1.58
N LEU A 97 5.22 19.20 -2.63
CA LEU A 97 5.20 20.18 -3.71
C LEU A 97 4.43 21.47 -3.37
N LYS A 98 3.91 21.59 -2.14
CA LYS A 98 3.16 22.75 -1.65
C LYS A 98 1.91 23.06 -2.49
N LEU A 99 1.26 22.04 -3.05
CA LEU A 99 0.00 22.25 -3.75
C LEU A 99 -1.10 22.68 -2.75
N PRO A 100 -1.96 23.66 -3.08
CA PRO A 100 -3.11 24.02 -2.25
C PRO A 100 -4.07 22.84 -2.01
N SER A 101 -4.66 22.76 -0.82
CA SER A 101 -5.51 21.62 -0.41
C SER A 101 -6.72 21.39 -1.31
N ASN A 102 -7.32 22.45 -1.84
CA ASN A 102 -8.41 22.36 -2.83
C ASN A 102 -7.96 21.70 -4.14
N ILE A 103 -6.74 22.01 -4.62
CA ILE A 103 -6.15 21.38 -5.80
C ILE A 103 -5.84 19.91 -5.52
N GLN A 104 -5.27 19.60 -4.35
CA GLN A 104 -5.02 18.21 -3.95
C GLN A 104 -6.30 17.38 -3.97
N ASN A 105 -7.37 17.90 -3.35
CA ASN A 105 -8.66 17.23 -3.30
C ASN A 105 -9.26 17.02 -4.69
N LYS A 106 -9.20 18.04 -5.55
CA LYS A 106 -9.67 17.94 -6.94
C LYS A 106 -8.91 16.85 -7.71
N LEU A 107 -7.58 16.87 -7.67
CA LEU A 107 -6.75 15.88 -8.36
C LEU A 107 -7.05 14.45 -7.89
N LEU A 108 -7.26 14.22 -6.59
CA LEU A 108 -7.60 12.89 -6.06
C LEU A 108 -9.03 12.45 -6.43
N LEU A 109 -9.97 13.39 -6.57
CA LEU A 109 -11.34 13.13 -7.00
C LEU A 109 -11.41 12.80 -8.49
N ASP A 110 -10.60 13.46 -9.31
CA ASP A 110 -10.52 13.20 -10.75
C ASP A 110 -9.77 11.88 -11.05
N ASN A 111 -8.96 11.40 -10.10
CA ASN A 111 -8.13 10.19 -10.23
C ASN A 111 -8.47 9.15 -9.15
N LYS A 112 -9.71 8.67 -9.14
CA LYS A 112 -10.19 7.68 -8.14
C LYS A 112 -9.62 6.28 -8.37
N GLU A 113 -9.46 5.88 -9.62
CA GLU A 113 -9.03 4.53 -10.01
C GLU A 113 -7.51 4.38 -9.86
N PHE A 114 -7.05 3.14 -9.66
CA PHE A 114 -5.63 2.86 -9.44
C PHE A 114 -4.76 3.29 -10.63
N ASP A 115 -5.18 2.98 -11.86
CA ASP A 115 -4.40 3.36 -13.04
C ASP A 115 -4.39 4.88 -13.23
N LYS A 116 -5.50 5.57 -12.95
CA LYS A 116 -5.55 7.04 -12.94
C LYS A 116 -4.63 7.65 -11.88
N ARG A 117 -4.53 7.04 -10.69
CA ARG A 117 -3.56 7.46 -9.67
C ARG A 117 -2.12 7.30 -10.12
N ARG A 118 -1.81 6.30 -10.96
CA ARG A 118 -0.47 6.12 -11.54
C ARG A 118 -0.17 7.15 -12.63
N ASP A 119 -1.17 7.54 -13.42
CA ASP A 119 -1.04 8.65 -14.37
C ASP A 119 -0.81 9.98 -13.62
N LEU A 120 -1.55 10.21 -12.54
CA LEU A 120 -1.34 11.37 -11.66
C LEU A 120 0.06 11.34 -11.03
N PHE A 121 0.52 10.18 -10.55
CA PHE A 121 1.89 10.01 -10.05
C PHE A 121 2.92 10.43 -11.10
N LYS A 122 2.76 9.96 -12.35
CA LYS A 122 3.65 10.32 -13.46
C LYS A 122 3.62 11.82 -13.74
N THR A 123 2.43 12.42 -13.72
CA THR A 123 2.25 13.85 -13.94
C THR A 123 2.96 14.69 -12.87
N ILE A 124 2.86 14.26 -11.60
CA ILE A 124 3.45 14.95 -10.46
C ILE A 124 4.98 14.79 -10.39
N THR A 125 5.49 13.59 -10.70
CA THR A 125 6.91 13.25 -10.50
C THR A 125 7.74 13.31 -11.79
N ASN A 126 7.10 13.45 -12.94
CA ASN A 126 7.68 13.26 -14.27
C ASN A 126 8.36 11.89 -14.47
N GLN A 127 7.96 10.87 -13.69
CA GLN A 127 8.48 9.51 -13.76
C GLN A 127 7.34 8.52 -13.77
N SER A 128 7.36 7.54 -14.68
CA SER A 128 6.36 6.47 -14.65
C SER A 128 6.52 5.63 -13.38
N PHE A 129 5.40 5.26 -12.77
CA PHE A 129 5.37 4.43 -11.56
C PHE A 129 6.22 3.16 -11.71
N GLU A 130 6.12 2.45 -12.84
CA GLU A 130 6.91 1.25 -13.13
C GLU A 130 8.41 1.49 -13.11
N LYS A 131 8.89 2.53 -13.80
CA LYS A 131 10.32 2.87 -13.83
C LYS A 131 10.87 3.15 -12.43
N VAL A 132 10.09 3.82 -11.58
CA VAL A 132 10.48 4.05 -10.18
C VAL A 132 10.54 2.73 -9.42
N ILE A 133 9.53 1.87 -9.59
CA ILE A 133 9.49 0.53 -9.00
C ILE A 133 10.71 -0.30 -9.43
N GLU A 134 11.02 -0.35 -10.72
CA GLU A 134 12.20 -1.06 -11.25
C GLU A 134 13.51 -0.54 -10.65
N GLY A 135 13.60 0.76 -10.39
CA GLY A 135 14.78 1.37 -9.75
C GLY A 135 14.94 1.03 -8.26
N ILE A 136 13.87 0.59 -7.58
CA ILE A 136 13.90 0.26 -6.14
C ILE A 136 13.69 -1.25 -5.85
N ASP A 137 13.21 -2.01 -6.83
CA ASP A 137 12.88 -3.43 -6.71
C ASP A 137 14.08 -4.33 -6.97
N LYS A 138 14.91 -4.52 -5.95
CA LYS A 138 16.17 -5.29 -6.06
C LYS A 138 15.97 -6.77 -6.38
N GLU A 139 14.81 -7.34 -6.08
CA GLU A 139 14.56 -8.79 -6.12
C GLU A 139 13.31 -9.16 -6.95
N ASN A 140 12.82 -8.25 -7.80
CA ASN A 140 11.58 -8.42 -8.57
C ASN A 140 10.32 -8.69 -7.71
N GLN A 141 10.36 -8.39 -6.41
CA GLN A 141 9.25 -8.63 -5.48
C GLN A 141 8.09 -7.68 -5.77
N TYR A 142 8.38 -6.40 -6.03
CA TYR A 142 7.36 -5.39 -6.32
C TYR A 142 6.75 -5.58 -7.70
N LYS A 143 7.55 -6.00 -8.69
CA LYS A 143 7.07 -6.35 -10.03
C LYS A 143 6.06 -7.51 -9.97
N ASN A 144 6.38 -8.57 -9.22
CA ASN A 144 5.47 -9.70 -9.02
C ASN A 144 4.19 -9.28 -8.28
N LEU A 145 4.32 -8.44 -7.25
CA LEU A 145 3.18 -7.84 -6.56
C LEU A 145 2.27 -7.05 -7.52
N LEU A 146 2.82 -6.24 -8.43
CA LEU A 146 2.02 -5.46 -9.38
C LEU A 146 1.27 -6.34 -10.38
N VAL A 147 1.87 -7.46 -10.80
CA VAL A 147 1.20 -8.46 -11.65
C VAL A 147 0.00 -9.07 -10.92
N LEU A 148 0.19 -9.51 -9.67
CA LEU A 148 -0.89 -10.00 -8.82
C LEU A 148 -1.97 -8.92 -8.67
N PHE A 149 -1.57 -7.71 -8.27
CA PHE A 149 -2.50 -6.62 -7.99
C PHE A 149 -3.38 -6.29 -9.18
N ARG A 150 -2.82 -6.15 -10.39
CA ARG A 150 -3.60 -5.89 -11.62
C ARG A 150 -4.64 -6.97 -11.89
N ARG A 151 -4.26 -8.25 -11.72
CA ARG A 151 -5.16 -9.39 -11.91
C ARG A 151 -6.34 -9.31 -10.94
N ILE A 152 -6.03 -9.16 -9.65
CA ILE A 152 -7.01 -9.12 -8.57
C ILE A 152 -7.91 -7.87 -8.68
N TYR A 153 -7.34 -6.71 -8.99
CA TYR A 153 -8.06 -5.46 -9.18
C TYR A 153 -9.09 -5.56 -10.30
N LYS A 154 -8.70 -6.15 -11.45
CA LYS A 154 -9.60 -6.38 -12.58
C LYS A 154 -10.75 -7.32 -12.21
N GLN A 155 -10.48 -8.40 -11.48
CA GLN A 155 -11.52 -9.32 -10.99
C GLN A 155 -12.46 -8.62 -10.00
N ARG A 156 -11.92 -7.83 -9.07
CA ARG A 156 -12.72 -7.05 -8.11
C ARG A 156 -13.63 -6.05 -8.79
N ASN A 157 -13.15 -5.30 -9.78
CA ASN A 157 -13.99 -4.36 -10.52
C ASN A 157 -15.09 -5.08 -11.30
N LYS A 158 -14.77 -6.22 -11.94
CA LYS A 158 -15.80 -7.06 -12.57
C LYS A 158 -16.86 -7.50 -11.56
N LEU A 159 -16.46 -7.97 -10.37
CA LEU A 159 -17.39 -8.37 -9.32
C LEU A 159 -18.32 -7.21 -8.93
N ILE A 160 -17.77 -6.03 -8.65
CA ILE A 160 -18.55 -4.85 -8.25
C ILE A 160 -19.55 -4.43 -9.34
N HIS A 161 -19.17 -4.48 -10.61
CA HIS A 161 -20.01 -3.97 -11.70
C HIS A 161 -20.98 -4.99 -12.29
N SER A 162 -20.64 -6.29 -12.28
CA SER A 162 -21.46 -7.34 -12.91
C SER A 162 -22.28 -8.18 -11.92
N GLY A 163 -21.90 -8.20 -10.63
CA GLY A 163 -22.63 -8.88 -9.56
C GLY A 163 -22.78 -10.40 -9.67
N THR A 164 -22.34 -11.03 -10.76
CA THR A 164 -22.84 -12.37 -11.15
C THR A 164 -21.78 -13.41 -11.45
N VAL A 165 -20.50 -13.04 -11.65
CA VAL A 165 -19.42 -14.03 -11.88
C VAL A 165 -18.17 -13.69 -11.08
N TYR A 166 -17.88 -14.54 -10.09
CA TYR A 166 -16.67 -14.49 -9.29
C TYR A 166 -15.51 -15.14 -10.06
N GLY A 167 -14.60 -14.32 -10.58
CA GLY A 167 -13.48 -14.79 -11.41
C GLY A 167 -12.20 -15.13 -10.65
N PHE A 168 -12.24 -15.18 -9.31
CA PHE A 168 -11.03 -15.42 -8.50
C PHE A 168 -10.76 -16.91 -8.34
N LYS A 169 -9.48 -17.25 -8.25
CA LYS A 169 -8.96 -18.60 -8.03
C LYS A 169 -8.91 -18.89 -6.54
N ASP A 170 -8.96 -20.16 -6.15
CA ASP A 170 -8.89 -20.57 -4.73
C ASP A 170 -7.63 -20.05 -4.02
N LYS A 171 -6.52 -19.87 -4.76
CA LYS A 171 -5.28 -19.34 -4.21
C LYS A 171 -5.21 -17.83 -4.09
N ASP A 172 -6.13 -17.08 -4.71
CA ASP A 172 -6.06 -15.61 -4.77
C ASP A 172 -6.12 -14.97 -3.38
N CYS A 173 -6.94 -15.51 -2.48
CA CYS A 173 -7.06 -15.04 -1.10
C CYS A 173 -5.72 -15.14 -0.35
N LYS A 174 -5.09 -16.32 -0.41
CA LYS A 174 -3.79 -16.57 0.22
C LYS A 174 -2.68 -15.72 -0.41
N GLU A 175 -2.64 -15.63 -1.74
CA GLU A 175 -1.66 -14.79 -2.45
C GLU A 175 -1.79 -13.31 -2.04
N CYS A 176 -3.01 -12.78 -1.89
CA CYS A 176 -3.22 -11.43 -1.38
C CYS A 176 -2.64 -11.23 0.02
N VAL A 177 -2.90 -12.17 0.94
CA VAL A 177 -2.41 -12.10 2.33
C VAL A 177 -0.89 -12.17 2.40
N ASP A 178 -0.29 -13.13 1.69
CA ASP A 178 1.16 -13.34 1.65
C ASP A 178 1.89 -12.10 1.10
N GLN A 179 1.23 -11.30 0.27
CA GLN A 179 1.79 -10.12 -0.39
C GLN A 179 1.54 -8.79 0.35
N ILE A 180 0.76 -8.75 1.44
CA ILE A 180 0.59 -7.55 2.28
C ILE A 180 1.92 -6.91 2.71
N PRO A 181 2.92 -7.67 3.18
CA PRO A 181 4.18 -7.08 3.64
C PRO A 181 4.96 -6.46 2.49
N VAL A 182 4.96 -7.13 1.34
CA VAL A 182 5.60 -6.65 0.11
C VAL A 182 4.93 -5.36 -0.33
N LEU A 183 3.59 -5.28 -0.26
CA LEU A 183 2.82 -4.10 -0.57
C LEU A 183 3.17 -2.92 0.35
N ILE A 184 3.20 -3.14 1.67
CA ILE A 184 3.57 -2.11 2.65
C ILE A 184 5.00 -1.62 2.37
N ASN A 185 5.95 -2.54 2.21
CA ASN A 185 7.36 -2.23 1.96
C ASN A 185 7.57 -1.47 0.65
N MET A 186 6.83 -1.82 -0.40
CA MET A 186 6.87 -1.12 -1.68
C MET A 186 6.53 0.36 -1.51
N TYR A 187 5.49 0.70 -0.75
CA TYR A 187 5.11 2.10 -0.52
C TYR A 187 6.09 2.85 0.38
N VAL A 188 6.67 2.19 1.37
CA VAL A 188 7.77 2.75 2.18
C VAL A 188 8.98 3.05 1.30
N ALA A 189 9.36 2.12 0.41
CA ALA A 189 10.48 2.27 -0.49
C ALA A 189 10.22 3.40 -1.52
N LEU A 190 9.01 3.50 -2.06
CA LEU A 190 8.60 4.60 -2.93
C LEU A 190 8.75 5.94 -2.21
N HIS A 191 8.16 6.09 -1.03
CA HIS A 191 8.28 7.32 -0.24
C HIS A 191 9.74 7.71 0.02
N ASN A 192 10.56 6.76 0.46
CA ASN A 192 11.97 7.01 0.74
C ASN A 192 12.77 7.40 -0.51
N ASN A 193 12.34 6.96 -1.69
CA ASN A 193 12.98 7.31 -2.95
C ASN A 193 12.58 8.72 -3.43
N ILE A 194 11.30 9.10 -3.29
CA ILE A 194 10.74 10.27 -3.97
C ILE A 194 10.39 11.46 -3.05
N ILE A 195 10.06 11.22 -1.77
CA ILE A 195 9.66 12.27 -0.81
C ILE A 195 10.80 12.60 0.16
N ALA A 196 11.54 11.58 0.62
CA ALA A 196 12.59 11.81 1.60
C ALA A 196 13.67 12.75 1.04
N LYS A 197 14.04 13.76 1.82
CA LYS A 197 15.09 14.71 1.46
C LYS A 197 16.41 13.95 1.34
N LYS A 198 17.14 14.19 0.25
CA LYS A 198 18.46 13.60 0.01
C LYS A 198 19.42 13.99 1.11
#